data_AF-A0A7J7YJ27-F1
#
_entry.id   AF-A0A7J7YJ27-F1
#
_cell.length_a   1.000
_cell.length_b   1.000
_cell.length_c   1.000
_cell.angle_alpha   90.00
_cell.angle_beta   90.00
_cell.angle_gamma   90.00
#
_symmetry.space_group_name_H-M   'P 1'
#
loop_
_entity.id
_entity.type
_entity.pdbx_description
1 polymer ?
#
loop_
_entity_poly.entity_id
_entity_poly.type
_entity_poly.pdbx_seq_one_letter_code
_entity_poly.pdbx_strand_id
1 'polypeptide(L)'
;MERSIYSDFVFVEAMYNQGYIRKQCVNHYNEVKKVTVREYLPPHVVVYIDVPVPELQRRIQQKGNPHEMKVSSAYLQDIENAYKKTFLPEMSEKCEVLQYSAREAEDAEKVVEDIEYLRYDKGPWLDQDDRTFHHLRMLVQNKLEVLNYTTIPVYLPEITIGAHQSNRVFRKFLELPGRRYSPGYNADVGDKWIWLK
;
A
#
# COMPACT_ATOMS: atom_id res chain seq x y z
N MET A 1 8.66 -5.57 3.71
CA MET A 1 7.48 -4.98 3.04
C MET A 1 7.95 -3.70 2.38
N GLU A 2 7.73 -3.53 1.08
CA GLU A 2 8.08 -2.28 0.38
C GLU A 2 6.85 -1.38 0.33
N ARG A 3 6.95 -0.17 0.88
CA ARG A 3 5.87 0.85 0.95
C ARG A 3 4.54 0.29 1.48
N SER A 4 4.32 0.42 2.79
CA SER A 4 3.08 -0.01 3.42
C SER A 4 1.90 0.92 3.11
N ILE A 5 0.68 0.47 3.45
CA ILE A 5 -0.56 1.27 3.34
C ILE A 5 -0.48 2.61 4.08
N TYR A 6 0.38 2.72 5.08
CA TYR A 6 0.60 3.95 5.85
C TYR A 6 1.35 5.01 5.03
N SER A 7 2.14 4.60 4.04
CA SER A 7 2.91 5.50 3.17
C SER A 7 2.18 5.89 1.89
N ASP A 8 1.07 5.24 1.56
CA ASP A 8 0.40 5.40 0.26
C ASP A 8 -0.16 6.81 0.02
N PHE A 9 -0.64 7.48 1.08
CA PHE A 9 -1.30 8.79 0.96
C PHE A 9 -0.39 9.90 0.43
N VAL A 10 0.94 9.76 0.58
CA VAL A 10 1.92 10.75 0.09
C VAL A 10 1.87 10.87 -1.44
N PHE A 11 1.55 9.78 -2.14
CA PHE A 11 1.39 9.78 -3.59
C PHE A 11 0.09 10.46 -4.01
N VAL A 12 -0.98 10.25 -3.25
CA VAL A 12 -2.28 10.91 -3.48
C VAL A 12 -2.15 12.41 -3.28
N GLU A 13 -1.48 12.84 -2.21
CA GLU A 13 -1.23 14.25 -1.92
C GLU A 13 -0.38 14.91 -3.01
N ALA A 14 0.71 14.25 -3.44
CA ALA A 14 1.53 14.74 -4.54
C ALA A 14 0.75 14.81 -5.87
N MET A 15 -0.10 13.82 -6.17
CA MET A 15 -0.96 13.85 -7.37
C MET A 15 -2.00 14.98 -7.31
N TYR A 16 -2.52 15.29 -6.12
CA TYR A 16 -3.45 16.40 -5.92
C TYR A 16 -2.76 17.76 -6.07
N ASN A 17 -1.56 17.92 -5.52
CA ASN A 17 -0.77 19.16 -5.63
C ASN A 17 -0.40 19.47 -7.08
N GLN A 18 -0.11 18.44 -7.89
CA GLN A 18 0.13 18.57 -9.33
C GLN A 18 -1.15 18.74 -10.16
N GLY A 19 -2.34 18.67 -9.55
CA GLY A 19 -3.62 18.82 -10.23
C GLY A 19 -4.03 17.62 -11.09
N TYR A 20 -3.44 16.44 -10.87
CA TYR A 20 -3.78 15.22 -11.62
C TYR A 20 -5.11 14.60 -11.18
N ILE A 21 -5.50 14.83 -9.93
CA ILE A 21 -6.73 14.28 -9.35
C ILE A 21 -7.61 15.38 -8.77
N ARG A 22 -8.93 15.15 -8.77
CA ARG A 22 -9.91 16.07 -8.21
C ARG A 22 -9.97 15.96 -6.69
N LYS A 23 -10.37 17.04 -6.03
CA LYS A 23 -10.56 17.08 -4.56
C LYS A 23 -11.55 16.00 -4.08
N GLN A 24 -12.58 15.69 -4.88
CA GLN A 24 -13.54 14.64 -4.53
C GLN A 24 -12.88 13.26 -4.44
N CYS A 25 -11.89 12.96 -5.29
CA CYS A 25 -11.13 11.71 -5.25
C CYS A 25 -10.29 11.61 -3.98
N VAL A 26 -9.67 12.71 -3.56
CA VAL A 26 -8.90 12.78 -2.30
C VAL A 26 -9.82 12.56 -1.09
N ASN A 27 -11.01 13.16 -1.09
CA ASN A 27 -11.99 12.95 -0.02
C ASN A 27 -12.41 11.48 0.07
N HIS A 28 -12.73 10.85 -1.07
CA HIS A 28 -13.07 9.43 -1.12
C HIS A 28 -11.92 8.54 -0.64
N TYR A 29 -10.69 8.82 -1.07
CA TYR A 29 -9.50 8.13 -0.58
C TYR A 29 -9.36 8.23 0.95
N ASN A 30 -9.57 9.42 1.51
CA ASN A 30 -9.50 9.65 2.96
C ASN A 30 -10.61 8.92 3.73
N GLU A 31 -11.82 8.80 3.17
CA GLU A 31 -12.91 8.01 3.75
C GLU A 31 -12.53 6.53 3.82
N VAL A 32 -12.04 5.96 2.72
CA VAL A 32 -11.57 4.56 2.67
C VAL A 32 -10.41 4.35 3.64
N LYS A 33 -9.38 5.21 3.62
CA LYS A 33 -8.22 5.14 4.53
C LYS A 33 -8.66 5.15 5.99
N LYS A 34 -9.63 5.99 6.34
CA LYS A 34 -10.11 6.13 7.72
C LYS A 34 -10.79 4.86 8.24
N VAL A 35 -11.50 4.12 7.38
CA VAL A 35 -12.17 2.87 7.78
C VAL A 35 -11.26 1.66 7.70
N THR A 36 -10.33 1.61 6.76
CA THR A 36 -9.48 0.43 6.55
C THR A 36 -8.26 0.41 7.48
N VAL A 37 -7.54 1.54 7.61
CA VAL A 37 -6.23 1.56 8.29
C VAL A 37 -6.35 1.37 9.81
N ARG A 38 -7.50 1.70 10.39
CA ARG A 38 -7.74 1.59 11.85
C ARG A 38 -7.84 0.15 12.35
N GLU A 39 -8.16 -0.79 11.46
CA GLU A 39 -8.26 -2.21 11.79
C GLU A 39 -6.87 -2.89 11.91
N TYR A 40 -5.79 -2.19 11.54
CA TYR A 40 -4.44 -2.73 11.51
C TYR A 40 -3.49 -1.96 12.42
N LEU A 41 -2.51 -2.70 12.96
CA LEU A 41 -1.41 -2.15 13.73
C LEU A 41 -0.34 -1.58 12.78
N PRO A 42 0.27 -0.44 13.13
CA PRO A 42 1.35 0.16 12.34
C PRO A 42 2.61 -0.71 12.41
N PRO A 43 3.56 -0.63 11.48
CA PRO A 43 4.79 -1.44 11.54
C PRO A 43 5.63 -1.18 12.82
N HIS A 44 6.55 -2.08 13.17
CA HIS A 44 7.47 -1.83 14.30
C HIS A 44 8.56 -0.81 13.94
N VAL A 45 9.15 -0.98 12.75
CA VAL A 45 10.22 -0.14 12.22
C VAL A 45 9.81 0.39 10.86
N VAL A 46 10.08 1.68 10.64
CA VAL A 46 9.98 2.32 9.32
C VAL A 46 11.38 2.77 8.91
N VAL A 47 11.88 2.21 7.82
CA VAL A 47 13.17 2.61 7.23
C VAL A 47 12.89 3.59 6.10
N TYR A 48 13.30 4.84 6.28
CA TYR A 48 13.19 5.92 5.29
C TYR A 48 14.56 6.20 4.66
N ILE A 49 14.62 6.17 3.34
CA ILE A 49 15.85 6.44 2.58
C ILE A 49 15.74 7.84 1.97
N ASP A 50 16.59 8.74 2.42
CA ASP A 50 16.66 10.11 1.93
C ASP A 50 17.53 10.18 0.68
N VAL A 51 16.87 10.45 -0.45
CA VAL A 51 17.50 10.63 -1.77
C VAL A 51 17.05 11.97 -2.33
N PRO A 52 17.97 12.90 -2.61
CA PRO A 52 17.58 14.21 -3.13
C PRO A 52 16.99 14.09 -4.54
N VAL A 53 15.96 14.89 -4.84
CA VAL A 53 15.21 14.85 -6.12
C VAL A 53 16.11 14.95 -7.36
N PRO A 54 17.14 15.83 -7.42
CA PRO A 54 18.04 15.89 -8.58
C PRO A 54 18.80 14.58 -8.82
N GLU A 55 19.17 13.87 -7.76
CA GLU A 55 19.82 12.56 -7.87
C GLU A 55 18.83 11.48 -8.29
N LEU A 56 17.62 11.51 -7.73
CA LEU A 56 16.54 10.59 -8.08
C LEU A 56 16.20 10.67 -9.58
N GLN A 57 16.13 11.89 -10.13
CA GLN A 57 15.90 12.08 -11.57
C GLN A 57 17.01 11.50 -12.43
N ARG A 58 18.28 11.66 -12.04
CA ARG A 58 19.41 11.04 -12.74
C ARG A 58 19.32 9.52 -12.70
N ARG A 59 18.97 8.94 -11.55
CA ARG A 59 18.79 7.47 -11.40
C ARG A 59 17.62 6.96 -12.26
N ILE A 60 16.50 7.69 -12.32
CA ILE A 60 15.38 7.36 -13.21
C ILE A 60 15.81 7.39 -14.68
N GLN A 61 16.59 8.42 -15.07
CA GLN A 61 17.11 8.53 -16.43
C GLN A 61 18.08 7.38 -16.77
N GLN A 62 18.93 6.97 -15.83
CA GLN A 62 19.86 5.84 -16.00
C GLN A 62 19.13 4.49 -16.12
N LYS A 63 18.00 4.31 -15.43
CA LYS A 63 17.17 3.10 -15.51
C LYS A 63 16.58 2.89 -16.91
N GLY A 64 16.43 3.95 -17.71
CA GLY A 64 16.11 3.83 -19.13
C GLY A 64 14.64 3.54 -19.47
N ASN A 65 13.72 3.57 -18.51
CA ASN A 65 12.30 3.27 -18.77
C ASN A 65 11.59 4.48 -19.43
N PRO A 66 11.11 4.38 -20.69
CA PRO A 66 10.54 5.52 -21.43
C PRO A 66 9.30 6.15 -20.78
N HIS A 67 8.55 5.37 -20.00
CA HIS A 67 7.34 5.86 -19.33
C HIS A 67 7.67 6.59 -18.01
N GLU A 68 8.64 6.10 -17.24
CA GLU A 68 9.07 6.70 -15.97
C GLU A 68 9.88 7.98 -16.17
N MET A 69 10.58 8.13 -17.30
CA MET A 69 11.33 9.35 -17.64
C MET A 69 10.46 10.61 -17.76
N LYS A 70 9.14 10.46 -17.95
CA LYS A 70 8.21 11.59 -18.12
C LYS A 70 7.75 12.20 -16.80
N VAL A 71 8.20 11.66 -15.65
CA VAL A 71 7.81 12.14 -14.34
C VAL A 71 8.40 13.53 -14.07
N SER A 72 7.57 14.47 -13.63
CA SER A 72 8.00 15.84 -13.36
C SER A 72 8.85 15.93 -12.08
N SER A 73 9.83 16.83 -12.06
CA SER A 73 10.61 17.15 -10.85
C SER A 73 9.72 17.64 -9.72
N ALA A 74 8.71 18.45 -10.05
CA ALA A 74 7.76 19.00 -9.09
C ALA A 74 6.97 17.90 -8.37
N TYR A 75 6.53 16.86 -9.09
CA TYR A 75 5.86 15.71 -8.49
C TYR A 75 6.75 14.95 -7.51
N LEU A 76 8.02 14.72 -7.86
CA LEU A 76 8.98 14.06 -6.98
C LEU A 76 9.27 14.90 -5.72
N GLN A 77 9.35 16.22 -5.87
CA GLN A 77 9.53 17.13 -4.75
C GLN A 77 8.31 17.14 -3.82
N ASP A 78 7.10 17.09 -4.37
CA ASP A 78 5.88 17.02 -3.58
C ASP A 78 5.78 15.70 -2.79
N ILE A 79 6.23 14.58 -3.38
CA ILE A 79 6.34 13.30 -2.67
C ILE A 79 7.32 13.44 -1.50
N GLU A 80 8.53 13.95 -1.74
CA GLU A 80 9.53 14.14 -0.68
C GLU A 80 8.99 15.05 0.44
N ASN A 81 8.31 16.13 0.07
CA ASN A 81 7.69 17.06 1.01
C ASN A 81 6.60 16.36 1.85
N ALA A 82 5.72 15.56 1.23
CA ALA A 82 4.67 14.84 1.93
C ALA A 82 5.23 13.77 2.89
N TYR A 83 6.30 13.08 2.49
CA TYR A 83 7.03 12.18 3.39
C TYR A 83 7.58 12.91 4.61
N LYS A 84 8.32 14.01 4.40
CA LYS A 84 8.99 14.75 5.48
C LYS A 84 8.03 15.49 6.39
N LYS A 85 6.94 16.06 5.86
CA LYS A 85 6.01 16.91 6.61
C LYS A 85 4.92 16.12 7.33
N THR A 86 4.43 15.04 6.74
CA THR A 86 3.23 14.35 7.24
C THR A 86 3.56 12.94 7.70
N PHE A 87 4.22 12.14 6.86
CA PHE A 87 4.44 10.72 7.15
C PHE A 87 5.45 10.49 8.27
N LEU A 88 6.64 11.10 8.23
CA LEU A 88 7.67 10.88 9.23
C LEU A 88 7.22 11.32 10.64
N PRO A 89 6.57 12.49 10.83
CA PRO A 89 6.03 12.86 12.14
C PRO A 89 4.96 11.88 12.64
N GLU A 90 4.01 11.48 11.79
CA GLU A 90 2.96 10.54 12.18
C GLU A 90 3.52 9.16 12.56
N MET A 91 4.52 8.66 11.83
CA MET A 91 5.16 7.38 12.12
C MET A 91 6.06 7.45 13.35
N SER A 92 6.73 8.58 13.59
CA SER A 92 7.60 8.75 14.76
C SER A 92 6.85 8.69 16.09
N GLU A 93 5.55 8.99 16.09
CA GLU A 93 4.69 8.85 17.28
C GLU A 93 4.30 7.38 17.55
N LYS A 94 4.19 6.58 16.48
CA LYS A 94 3.59 5.23 16.53
C LYS A 94 4.64 4.11 16.47
N CYS A 95 5.80 4.37 15.92
CA CYS A 95 6.80 3.39 15.51
C CYS A 95 8.22 3.95 15.65
N GLU A 96 9.22 3.07 15.59
CA GLU A 96 10.61 3.49 15.44
C GLU A 96 10.90 3.84 13.97
N VAL A 97 11.49 5.01 13.74
CA VAL A 97 11.81 5.50 12.40
C VAL A 97 13.33 5.58 12.26
N LEU A 98 13.88 4.87 11.28
CA LEU A 98 15.29 4.94 10.91
C LEU A 98 15.42 5.70 9.60
N GLN A 99 16.26 6.73 9.58
CA GLN A 99 16.52 7.54 8.40
C GLN A 99 17.95 7.31 7.92
N TYR A 100 18.10 6.91 6.66
CA TYR A 100 19.40 6.68 6.02
C TYR A 100 19.56 7.56 4.80
N SER A 101 20.78 8.03 4.55
CA SER A 101 21.12 8.58 3.24
C SER A 101 21.27 7.49 2.18
N ALA A 102 21.21 7.87 0.91
CA ALA A 102 21.35 6.94 -0.22
C ALA A 102 22.64 6.07 -0.18
N ARG A 103 23.72 6.56 0.45
CA ARG A 103 25.00 5.84 0.57
C ARG A 103 25.03 4.91 1.77
N GLU A 104 24.48 5.35 2.89
CA GLU A 104 24.40 4.52 4.11
C GLU A 104 23.43 3.35 3.92
N ALA A 105 22.38 3.54 3.13
CA ALA A 105 21.42 2.49 2.80
C ALA A 105 22.01 1.36 1.94
N GLU A 106 23.18 1.54 1.31
CA GLU A 106 23.88 0.46 0.60
C GLU A 106 24.57 -0.51 1.57
N ASP A 107 24.89 -0.07 2.79
CA ASP A 107 25.48 -0.90 3.83
C ASP A 107 24.38 -1.62 4.64
N ALA A 108 24.07 -2.84 4.22
CA ALA A 108 23.03 -3.64 4.86
C ALA A 108 23.41 -4.08 6.29
N GLU A 109 24.71 -4.27 6.59
CA GLU A 109 25.15 -4.70 7.92
C GLU A 109 24.84 -3.62 8.96
N LYS A 110 25.12 -2.37 8.62
CA LYS A 110 24.78 -1.21 9.44
C LYS A 110 23.28 -1.11 9.73
N VAL A 111 22.43 -1.29 8.70
CA VAL A 111 20.97 -1.20 8.88
C VAL A 111 20.45 -2.30 9.81
N VAL A 112 21.00 -3.52 9.69
CA VAL A 112 20.62 -4.63 10.57
C VAL A 112 21.08 -4.37 12.01
N GLU A 113 22.31 -3.90 12.19
CA GLU A 113 22.86 -3.56 13.50
C GLU A 113 22.01 -2.49 14.20
N ASP A 114 21.65 -1.41 13.50
CA ASP A 114 20.78 -0.36 14.04
C ASP A 114 19.41 -0.91 14.46
N ILE A 115 18.83 -1.83 13.68
CA ILE A 115 17.54 -2.47 14.00
C ILE A 115 17.62 -3.35 15.26
N GLU A 116 18.75 -4.03 15.47
CA GLU A 116 18.96 -4.88 16.65
C GLU A 116 19.10 -4.05 17.94
N TYR A 117 19.69 -2.86 17.85
CA TYR A 117 19.84 -1.96 19.00
C TYR A 117 18.59 -1.11 19.29
N LEU A 118 17.57 -1.14 18.43
CA LEU A 118 16.31 -0.44 18.68
C LEU A 118 15.59 -0.99 19.92
N ARG A 119 15.07 -0.08 20.74
CA ARG A 119 14.18 -0.40 21.84
C ARG A 119 12.75 -0.12 21.40
N TYR A 120 11.92 -1.15 21.41
CA TYR A 120 10.52 -1.06 21.02
C TYR A 120 9.65 -0.70 22.24
N ASP A 121 9.63 0.59 22.58
CA ASP A 121 8.78 1.13 23.65
C ASP A 121 7.55 1.90 23.12
N LYS A 122 7.50 2.18 21.81
CA LYS A 122 6.41 2.91 21.17
C LYS A 122 5.36 2.01 20.52
N GLY A 123 4.16 2.58 20.40
CA GLY A 123 3.08 2.03 19.59
C GLY A 123 2.16 1.04 20.32
N PRO A 124 1.04 0.66 19.67
CA PRO A 124 0.02 -0.17 20.28
C PRO A 124 0.41 -1.65 20.39
N TRP A 125 1.62 -2.04 19.98
CA TRP A 125 2.08 -3.43 19.94
C TRP A 125 2.20 -4.05 21.33
N LEU A 126 2.64 -3.27 22.31
CA LEU A 126 2.83 -3.75 23.69
C LEU A 126 1.50 -3.98 24.43
N ASP A 127 0.44 -3.29 23.99
CA ASP A 127 -0.90 -3.35 24.62
C ASP A 127 -1.76 -4.51 24.08
N GLN A 128 -1.25 -5.31 23.14
CA GLN A 128 -2.00 -6.41 22.53
C GLN A 128 -2.03 -7.66 23.42
N ASP A 129 -3.20 -8.30 23.50
CA ASP A 129 -3.37 -9.59 24.19
C ASP A 129 -3.62 -10.72 23.18
N ASP A 130 -3.67 -11.96 23.67
CA ASP A 130 -3.94 -13.12 22.81
C ASP A 130 -5.29 -13.02 22.07
N ARG A 131 -6.25 -12.28 22.63
CA ARG A 131 -7.59 -12.11 22.06
C ARG A 131 -7.55 -11.11 20.90
N THR A 132 -6.89 -9.98 21.05
CA THR A 132 -6.73 -8.98 19.98
C THR A 132 -5.91 -9.57 18.83
N PHE A 133 -4.84 -10.31 19.12
CA PHE A 133 -4.09 -11.03 18.09
C PHE A 133 -4.92 -12.12 17.41
N HIS A 134 -5.78 -12.83 18.14
CA HIS A 134 -6.70 -13.78 17.54
C HIS A 134 -7.68 -13.09 16.57
N HIS A 135 -8.30 -11.99 16.98
CA HIS A 135 -9.21 -11.22 16.13
C HIS A 135 -8.51 -10.67 14.89
N LEU A 136 -7.31 -10.10 15.05
CA LEU A 136 -6.49 -9.60 13.94
C LEU A 136 -6.15 -10.75 12.97
N ARG A 137 -5.80 -11.93 13.49
CA ARG A 137 -5.52 -13.13 12.69
C ARG A 137 -6.76 -13.58 11.89
N MET A 138 -7.92 -13.58 12.53
CA MET A 138 -9.20 -13.94 11.89
C MET A 138 -9.58 -12.96 10.77
N LEU A 139 -9.27 -11.68 10.94
CA LEU A 139 -9.46 -10.65 9.92
C LEU A 139 -8.52 -10.88 8.71
N VAL A 140 -7.20 -10.94 8.94
CA VAL A 140 -6.20 -10.95 7.83
C VAL A 140 -6.22 -12.22 6.97
N GLN A 141 -6.75 -13.33 7.48
CA GLN A 141 -6.92 -14.56 6.69
C GLN A 141 -8.06 -14.44 5.67
N ASN A 142 -9.11 -13.66 5.96
CA ASN A 142 -10.27 -13.51 5.09
C ASN A 142 -10.10 -12.33 4.14
N LYS A 143 -9.66 -12.62 2.90
CA LYS A 143 -9.36 -11.56 1.91
C LYS A 143 -10.58 -10.73 1.52
N LEU A 144 -11.78 -11.31 1.54
CA LEU A 144 -13.00 -10.58 1.21
C LEU A 144 -13.36 -9.57 2.30
N GLU A 145 -13.16 -9.94 3.57
CA GLU A 145 -13.42 -9.07 4.71
C GLU A 145 -12.42 -7.92 4.78
N VAL A 146 -11.14 -8.20 4.54
CA VAL A 146 -10.08 -7.18 4.38
C VAL A 146 -10.44 -6.16 3.28
N LEU A 147 -10.99 -6.64 2.17
CA LEU A 147 -11.34 -5.80 1.02
C LEU A 147 -12.72 -5.14 1.13
N ASN A 148 -13.57 -5.55 2.08
CA ASN A 148 -14.97 -5.12 2.16
C ASN A 148 -15.11 -3.58 2.21
N TYR A 149 -14.26 -2.94 3.00
CA TYR A 149 -14.27 -1.48 3.17
C TYR A 149 -13.53 -0.71 2.08
N THR A 150 -12.93 -1.39 1.11
CA THR A 150 -12.35 -0.73 -0.07
C THR A 150 -13.41 -0.35 -1.10
N THR A 151 -14.55 -1.04 -1.09
CA THR A 151 -15.67 -0.82 -2.02
C THR A 151 -16.82 -0.09 -1.34
N ILE A 152 -16.60 1.16 -0.93
CA ILE A 152 -17.66 2.00 -0.37
C ILE A 152 -18.62 2.49 -1.47
N PRO A 153 -19.93 2.59 -1.22
CA PRO A 153 -20.94 2.97 -2.22
C PRO A 153 -20.96 4.50 -2.45
N VAL A 154 -19.81 5.07 -2.78
CA VAL A 154 -19.62 6.48 -3.14
C VAL A 154 -19.37 6.56 -4.63
N TYR A 155 -20.29 7.19 -5.35
CA TYR A 155 -20.24 7.22 -6.81
C TYR A 155 -19.41 8.39 -7.32
N LEU A 156 -18.15 8.13 -7.66
CA LEU A 156 -17.28 9.06 -8.39
C LEU A 156 -17.09 8.62 -9.86
N PRO A 157 -17.02 9.55 -10.82
CA PRO A 157 -16.86 9.22 -12.23
C PRO A 157 -15.59 8.42 -12.57
N GLU A 158 -14.50 8.60 -11.82
CA GLU A 158 -13.22 7.94 -12.06
C GLU A 158 -13.23 6.46 -11.70
N ILE A 159 -14.04 6.06 -10.71
CA ILE A 159 -14.03 4.71 -10.14
C ILE A 159 -15.34 3.94 -10.42
N THR A 160 -16.44 4.65 -10.66
CA THR A 160 -17.75 4.03 -10.85
C THR A 160 -17.84 3.42 -12.24
N ILE A 161 -17.97 2.09 -12.30
CA ILE A 161 -18.13 1.35 -13.55
C ILE A 161 -19.62 1.08 -13.78
N GLY A 162 -20.11 1.38 -14.99
CA GLY A 162 -21.49 1.12 -15.37
C GLY A 162 -21.84 -0.37 -15.37
N ALA A 163 -23.08 -0.70 -15.00
CA ALA A 163 -23.53 -2.08 -14.81
C ALA A 163 -23.30 -3.00 -16.03
N HIS A 164 -23.54 -2.50 -17.25
CA HIS A 164 -23.32 -3.28 -18.48
C HIS A 164 -21.84 -3.64 -18.68
N GLN A 165 -20.92 -2.70 -18.41
CA GLN A 165 -19.49 -2.95 -18.52
C GLN A 165 -19.03 -3.92 -17.44
N SER A 166 -19.48 -3.74 -16.20
CA SER A 166 -19.16 -4.64 -15.08
C SER A 166 -19.61 -6.07 -15.37
N ASN A 167 -20.85 -6.28 -15.82
CA ASN A 167 -21.36 -7.60 -16.19
C ASN A 167 -20.53 -8.23 -17.33
N ARG A 168 -20.17 -7.45 -18.35
CA ARG A 168 -19.34 -7.93 -19.46
C ARG A 168 -17.94 -8.37 -19.00
N VAL A 169 -17.28 -7.57 -18.17
CA VAL A 169 -15.94 -7.89 -17.63
C VAL A 169 -16.02 -9.10 -16.70
N PHE A 170 -17.04 -9.16 -15.84
CA PHE A 170 -17.25 -10.27 -14.92
C PHE A 170 -17.45 -11.61 -15.66
N ARG A 171 -18.25 -11.64 -16.73
CA ARG A 171 -18.41 -12.84 -17.56
C ARG A 171 -17.09 -13.29 -18.18
N LYS A 172 -16.34 -12.34 -18.77
CA LYS A 172 -15.01 -12.65 -19.33
C LYS A 172 -14.03 -13.14 -18.28
N PHE A 173 -14.11 -12.63 -17.04
CA PHE A 173 -13.28 -13.09 -15.94
C PHE A 173 -13.58 -14.56 -15.59
N LEU A 174 -14.85 -14.96 -15.58
CA LEU A 174 -15.27 -16.36 -15.34
C LEU A 174 -14.89 -17.31 -16.49
N GLU A 175 -14.72 -16.80 -17.70
CA GLU A 175 -14.26 -17.57 -18.86
C GLU A 175 -12.74 -17.86 -18.82
N LEU A 176 -11.98 -17.17 -17.96
CA LEU A 176 -10.55 -17.43 -17.80
C LEU A 176 -10.32 -18.80 -17.13
N PRO A 177 -9.26 -19.52 -17.52
CA PRO A 177 -8.98 -20.83 -16.97
C PRO A 177 -8.73 -20.74 -15.45
N GLY A 178 -9.39 -21.61 -14.69
CA GLY A 178 -9.26 -21.68 -13.23
C GLY A 178 -9.99 -20.58 -12.45
N ARG A 179 -10.82 -19.77 -13.11
CA ARG A 179 -11.56 -18.64 -12.48
C ARG A 179 -13.07 -18.84 -12.43
N ARG A 180 -13.60 -19.88 -13.08
CA ARG A 180 -15.03 -20.13 -13.14
C ARG A 180 -15.62 -20.59 -11.81
N TYR A 181 -14.90 -21.43 -11.08
CA TYR A 181 -15.29 -21.97 -9.78
C TYR A 181 -14.25 -21.65 -8.71
N SER A 182 -14.57 -21.96 -7.46
CA SER A 182 -13.65 -21.85 -6.34
C SER A 182 -12.35 -22.62 -6.62
N PRO A 183 -11.18 -22.13 -6.15
CA PRO A 183 -9.92 -22.83 -6.30
C PRO A 183 -10.02 -24.29 -5.79
N GLY A 184 -9.52 -25.25 -6.57
CA GLY A 184 -9.60 -26.67 -6.24
C GLY A 184 -10.77 -27.45 -6.88
N TYR A 185 -11.66 -26.75 -7.59
CA TYR A 185 -12.84 -27.30 -8.28
C TYR A 185 -12.88 -27.00 -9.80
N ASN A 186 -11.75 -26.61 -10.40
CA ASN A 186 -11.65 -26.21 -11.80
C ASN A 186 -10.99 -27.32 -12.65
N ALA A 187 -11.80 -28.08 -13.40
CA ALA A 187 -11.33 -29.20 -14.21
C ALA A 187 -10.41 -28.79 -15.37
N ASP A 188 -10.62 -27.58 -15.89
CA ASP A 188 -9.86 -26.94 -16.97
C ASP A 188 -8.39 -26.65 -16.61
N VAL A 189 -8.07 -26.54 -15.32
CA VAL A 189 -6.68 -26.41 -14.82
C VAL A 189 -6.15 -27.70 -14.20
N GLY A 190 -6.89 -28.81 -14.32
CA GLY A 190 -6.46 -30.13 -13.87
C GLY A 190 -6.73 -30.43 -12.39
N ASP A 191 -7.69 -29.73 -11.76
CA ASP A 191 -8.10 -30.06 -10.40
C ASP A 191 -8.65 -31.50 -10.33
N LYS A 192 -8.13 -32.29 -9.40
CA LYS A 192 -8.51 -33.69 -9.19
C LYS A 192 -9.51 -33.83 -8.05
N TRP A 193 -10.25 -34.93 -8.07
CA TRP A 193 -11.20 -35.32 -7.02
C TRP A 193 -12.29 -34.27 -6.75
N ILE A 194 -12.71 -33.53 -7.79
CA ILE A 194 -13.66 -32.43 -7.68
C ILE A 194 -14.98 -32.87 -7.03
N TRP A 195 -15.42 -34.10 -7.30
CA TRP A 195 -16.65 -34.67 -6.76
C TRP A 195 -16.54 -35.21 -5.31
N LEU A 196 -15.32 -35.27 -4.76
CA LEU A 196 -15.01 -35.76 -3.39
C LEU A 196 -14.48 -34.66 -2.46
N LYS A 197 -14.46 -33.40 -2.92
CA LYS A 197 -14.10 -32.22 -2.14
C LYS A 197 -15.34 -31.39 -1.89
#